data_AF-A0A4S2LV35-F1
#
_entry.id   AF-A0A4S2LV35-F1
#
_cell.length_a   1.000
_cell.length_b   1.000
_cell.length_c   1.000
_cell.angle_alpha   90.00
_cell.angle_beta   90.00
_cell.angle_gamma   90.00
#
_symmetry.space_group_name_H-M   'P 1'
#
loop_
_entity.id
_entity.type
_entity.pdbx_description
1 polymer ?
#
loop_
_entity_poly.entity_id
_entity_poly.type
_entity_poly.pdbx_seq_one_letter_code
_entity_poly.pdbx_strand_id
1 'polypeptide(L)'
;MSLQRVLDNVQLTFNRIVQASNEAFGGSEKTEHDDEFISLLNHVETTHLVAKSIIGSVEYWINPNPTRKIDEFVNQVESVVSSQREYRLKVPAKLPSEALGDIFFSVSADVGRKPIYGQALRICGEYQRRLGYHEVQRNEAMENHVLLVLFNFLQHEWADLQKELKKLTEARLDYDKARNKIKRLENPDREVVEKTEKLRLAYEQQLEFLRFRLSELKGVQQTHLAALKAFVNIQTKYFTKCKIHSEETAALLEQLGTNEPKSSTA
;
A
#
# COMPACT_ATOMS: atom_id res chain seq x y z
N MET A 1 12.12 2.62 18.56
CA MET A 1 12.77 2.05 17.35
C MET A 1 11.73 1.88 16.25
N SER A 2 11.14 2.96 15.71
CA SER A 2 9.74 2.89 15.23
C SER A 2 9.34 3.71 13.99
N LEU A 3 10.24 4.33 13.22
CA LEU A 3 9.85 4.97 11.95
C LEU A 3 11.07 5.21 11.05
N GLN A 4 12.20 5.58 11.69
CA GLN A 4 13.50 5.65 11.05
C GLN A 4 13.86 4.35 10.32
N ARG A 5 13.68 3.17 10.93
CA ARG A 5 13.94 1.90 10.23
C ARG A 5 13.06 1.65 9.01
N VAL A 6 11.83 2.17 8.96
CA VAL A 6 10.96 2.00 7.78
C VAL A 6 11.47 2.89 6.64
N LEU A 7 11.81 4.14 6.95
CA LEU A 7 12.44 5.08 6.01
C LEU A 7 13.82 4.58 5.56
N ASP A 8 14.64 4.14 6.51
CA ASP A 8 15.95 3.52 6.27
C ASP A 8 15.80 2.23 5.48
N ASN A 9 14.78 1.40 5.69
CA ASN A 9 14.54 0.19 4.90
C ASN A 9 14.18 0.54 3.46
N VAL A 10 13.30 1.51 3.22
CA VAL A 10 12.97 2.00 1.87
C VAL A 10 14.23 2.53 1.16
N GLN A 11 15.09 3.27 1.88
CA GLN A 11 16.37 3.77 1.36
C GLN A 11 17.47 2.68 1.22
N LEU A 12 17.47 1.64 2.04
CA LEU A 12 18.45 0.53 1.99
C LEU A 12 18.06 -0.55 0.97
N THR A 13 16.77 -0.73 0.66
CA THR A 13 16.32 -1.61 -0.45
C THR A 13 16.53 -0.99 -1.83
N PHE A 14 16.65 0.34 -1.92
CA PHE A 14 16.94 1.09 -3.15
C PHE A 14 18.22 0.59 -3.86
N ASN A 15 19.17 0.01 -3.10
CA ASN A 15 20.42 -0.51 -3.66
C ASN A 15 20.40 -2.01 -3.98
N ARG A 16 19.42 -2.80 -3.50
CA ARG A 16 19.54 -4.27 -3.51
C ARG A 16 19.18 -4.95 -4.83
N ILE A 17 18.33 -4.38 -5.67
CA ILE A 17 17.94 -5.02 -6.95
C ILE A 17 18.92 -4.62 -8.05
N VAL A 18 19.36 -3.36 -8.08
CA VAL A 18 20.53 -2.93 -8.86
C VAL A 18 21.79 -3.70 -8.42
N GLN A 19 22.01 -3.89 -7.10
CA GLN A 19 23.09 -4.77 -6.63
C GLN A 19 22.85 -6.23 -7.00
N ALA A 20 21.65 -6.81 -6.90
CA ALA A 20 21.42 -8.20 -7.30
C ALA A 20 21.62 -8.41 -8.82
N SER A 21 21.26 -7.43 -9.65
CA SER A 21 21.61 -7.38 -11.07
C SER A 21 23.13 -7.29 -11.29
N ASN A 22 23.83 -6.55 -10.41
CA ASN A 22 25.27 -6.36 -10.45
C ASN A 22 26.09 -7.49 -9.77
N GLU A 23 25.52 -8.27 -8.85
CA GLU A 23 26.23 -9.20 -7.96
C GLU A 23 25.95 -10.68 -8.26
N ALA A 24 24.92 -11.02 -9.03
CA ALA A 24 24.47 -12.41 -9.15
C ALA A 24 25.50 -13.42 -9.68
N PHE A 25 26.52 -13.05 -10.47
CA PHE A 25 27.62 -13.96 -10.81
C PHE A 25 28.89 -13.18 -11.18
N GLY A 26 29.97 -13.43 -10.43
CA GLY A 26 31.31 -12.92 -10.72
C GLY A 26 31.97 -13.68 -11.87
N GLY A 27 32.69 -12.95 -12.74
CA GLY A 27 33.70 -13.52 -13.62
C GLY A 27 33.50 -13.38 -15.14
N SER A 28 32.40 -12.79 -15.63
CA SER A 28 32.21 -12.51 -17.06
C SER A 28 32.08 -11.02 -17.32
N GLU A 29 32.78 -10.50 -18.33
CA GLU A 29 32.59 -9.15 -18.87
C GLU A 29 31.11 -8.97 -19.23
N LYS A 30 30.39 -8.10 -18.50
CA LYS A 30 28.93 -8.00 -18.54
C LYS A 30 28.50 -7.04 -19.64
N THR A 31 27.37 -7.33 -20.26
CA THR A 31 26.68 -6.34 -21.07
C THR A 31 26.08 -5.28 -20.12
N GLU A 32 26.66 -4.09 -20.14
CA GLU A 32 26.21 -2.95 -19.32
C GLU A 32 24.96 -2.32 -19.93
N HIS A 33 24.01 -1.95 -19.08
CA HIS A 33 22.87 -1.14 -19.48
C HIS A 33 23.25 0.34 -19.36
N ASP A 34 22.68 1.19 -20.20
CA ASP A 34 22.90 2.64 -20.10
C ASP A 34 22.17 3.27 -18.89
N ASP A 35 22.60 4.49 -18.55
CA ASP A 35 22.09 5.26 -17.42
C ASP A 35 20.58 5.54 -17.51
N GLU A 36 20.04 5.69 -18.73
CA GLU A 36 18.62 5.94 -18.93
C GLU A 36 17.78 4.72 -18.53
N PHE A 37 18.17 3.52 -18.97
CA PHE A 37 17.50 2.28 -18.59
C PHE A 37 17.55 2.04 -17.08
N ILE A 38 18.72 2.26 -16.48
CA ILE A 38 18.91 2.12 -15.03
C ILE A 38 18.01 3.10 -14.27
N SER A 39 17.92 4.35 -14.73
CA SER A 39 17.04 5.37 -14.15
C SER A 39 15.56 4.96 -14.24
N LEU A 40 15.13 4.43 -15.39
CA LEU A 40 13.76 3.92 -15.59
C LEU A 40 13.44 2.74 -14.66
N LEU A 41 14.37 1.79 -14.50
CA LEU A 41 14.21 0.67 -13.56
C LEU A 41 14.08 1.15 -12.11
N ASN A 42 15.00 2.01 -11.67
CA ASN A 42 15.00 2.56 -10.31
C ASN A 42 13.67 3.26 -9.99
N HIS A 43 13.13 3.99 -10.96
CA HIS A 43 11.85 4.68 -10.82
C HIS A 43 10.69 3.72 -10.54
N VAL A 44 10.59 2.64 -11.32
CA VAL A 44 9.50 1.67 -11.15
C VAL A 44 9.67 0.82 -9.90
N GLU A 45 10.90 0.42 -9.56
CA GLU A 45 11.20 -0.28 -8.31
C GLU A 45 10.83 0.56 -7.08
N THR A 46 11.16 1.85 -7.11
CA THR A 46 10.73 2.79 -6.06
C THR A 46 9.22 2.83 -5.96
N THR A 47 8.53 2.88 -7.10
CA THR A 47 7.06 2.91 -7.15
C THR A 47 6.45 1.63 -6.53
N HIS A 48 7.03 0.46 -6.80
CA HIS A 48 6.68 -0.81 -6.17
C HIS A 48 6.83 -0.76 -4.63
N LEU A 49 8.01 -0.36 -4.15
CA LEU A 49 8.30 -0.31 -2.71
C LEU A 49 7.39 0.67 -1.98
N VAL A 50 7.13 1.83 -2.57
CA VAL A 50 6.23 2.85 -2.02
C VAL A 50 4.80 2.34 -1.96
N ALA A 51 4.28 1.76 -3.05
CA ALA A 51 2.92 1.21 -3.09
C ALA A 51 2.72 0.15 -2.00
N LYS A 52 3.66 -0.79 -1.89
CA LYS A 52 3.67 -1.84 -0.87
C LYS A 52 3.70 -1.27 0.55
N SER A 53 4.56 -0.28 0.79
CA SER A 53 4.71 0.38 2.08
C SER A 53 3.45 1.11 2.50
N ILE A 54 2.80 1.83 1.57
CA ILE A 54 1.55 2.54 1.83
C ILE A 54 0.45 1.54 2.18
N ILE A 55 0.25 0.47 1.39
CA ILE A 55 -0.80 -0.52 1.65
C ILE A 55 -0.64 -1.11 3.05
N GLY A 56 0.54 -1.65 3.38
CA GLY A 56 0.77 -2.26 4.69
C GLY A 56 0.65 -1.27 5.85
N SER A 57 1.08 -0.02 5.67
CA SER A 57 0.99 1.02 6.70
C SER A 57 -0.44 1.48 6.96
N VAL A 58 -1.25 1.62 5.91
CA VAL A 58 -2.66 1.99 6.04
C VAL A 58 -3.46 0.83 6.64
N GLU A 59 -3.18 -0.42 6.27
CA GLU A 59 -3.78 -1.59 6.92
C GLU A 59 -3.47 -1.62 8.43
N TYR A 60 -2.21 -1.40 8.80
CA TYR A 60 -1.82 -1.31 10.21
C TYR A 60 -2.52 -0.15 10.94
N TRP A 61 -2.66 1.00 10.29
CA TRP A 61 -3.36 2.16 10.87
C TRP A 61 -4.85 1.89 11.13
N ILE A 62 -5.53 1.20 10.20
CA ILE A 62 -6.96 0.90 10.31
C ILE A 62 -7.22 -0.23 11.30
N ASN A 63 -6.34 -1.24 11.33
CA ASN A 63 -6.48 -2.40 12.20
C ASN A 63 -5.16 -2.72 12.91
N PRO A 64 -4.78 -1.91 13.93
CA PRO A 64 -3.55 -2.11 14.66
C PRO A 64 -3.55 -3.48 15.35
N ASN A 65 -2.41 -4.17 15.29
CA ASN A 65 -2.25 -5.47 15.95
C ASN A 65 -1.11 -5.40 16.96
N PRO A 66 -1.36 -5.71 18.25
CA PRO A 66 -0.34 -5.60 19.31
C PRO A 66 0.83 -6.58 19.12
N THR A 67 0.65 -7.67 18.38
CA THR A 67 1.69 -8.69 18.18
C THR A 67 2.50 -8.51 16.91
N ARG A 68 2.01 -7.70 15.96
CA ARG A 68 2.63 -7.53 14.64
C ARG A 68 3.11 -6.10 14.44
N LYS A 69 4.34 -5.94 13.98
CA LYS A 69 4.90 -4.62 13.63
C LYS A 69 4.42 -4.17 12.26
N ILE A 70 4.47 -2.86 11.99
CA ILE A 70 4.13 -2.26 10.69
C ILE A 70 4.88 -2.93 9.52
N ASP A 71 6.17 -3.25 9.70
CA ASP A 71 7.00 -3.94 8.69
C ASP A 71 6.43 -5.31 8.30
N GLU A 72 5.79 -6.01 9.24
CA GLU A 72 5.18 -7.32 8.96
C GLU A 72 3.91 -7.19 8.12
N PHE A 73 3.20 -6.06 8.19
CA PHE A 73 2.08 -5.78 7.28
C PHE A 73 2.60 -5.46 5.88
N VAL A 74 3.61 -4.59 5.79
CA VAL A 74 4.27 -4.26 4.51
C VAL A 74 4.80 -5.52 3.83
N ASN A 75 5.48 -6.41 4.56
CA ASN A 75 6.00 -7.67 4.02
C ASN A 75 4.89 -8.63 3.59
N GLN A 76 3.75 -8.63 4.28
CA GLN A 76 2.61 -9.48 3.93
C GLN A 76 1.99 -9.10 2.57
N VAL A 77 2.06 -7.83 2.14
CA VAL A 77 1.47 -7.37 0.88
C VAL A 77 1.95 -8.21 -0.32
N GLU A 78 3.24 -8.56 -0.38
CA GLU A 78 3.79 -9.40 -1.46
C GLU A 78 3.08 -10.75 -1.60
N SER A 79 2.82 -11.37 -0.45
CA SER A 79 2.12 -12.67 -0.40
C SER A 79 0.67 -12.55 -0.87
N VAL A 80 0.01 -11.42 -0.58
CA VAL A 80 -1.37 -11.17 -1.00
C VAL A 80 -1.43 -10.91 -2.50
N VAL A 81 -0.52 -10.09 -3.02
CA VAL A 81 -0.36 -9.80 -4.45
C VAL A 81 -0.17 -11.12 -5.24
N SER A 82 0.72 -11.98 -4.76
CA SER A 82 1.00 -13.28 -5.37
C SER A 82 -0.17 -14.28 -5.33
N SER A 83 -1.14 -14.09 -4.42
CA SER A 83 -2.26 -15.01 -4.26
C SER A 83 -3.34 -14.92 -5.34
N GLN A 84 -3.27 -13.92 -6.23
CA GLN A 84 -4.28 -13.59 -7.25
C GLN A 84 -5.72 -13.46 -6.73
N ARG A 85 -5.88 -13.16 -5.44
CA ARG A 85 -7.17 -12.84 -4.84
C ARG A 85 -7.47 -11.36 -5.01
N GLU A 86 -8.75 -11.03 -5.01
CA GLU A 86 -9.21 -9.65 -4.88
C GLU A 86 -8.70 -9.05 -3.57
N TYR A 87 -8.24 -7.81 -3.65
CA TYR A 87 -7.85 -7.07 -2.46
C TYR A 87 -9.06 -6.82 -1.58
N ARG A 88 -8.88 -7.05 -0.27
CA ARG A 88 -9.87 -6.74 0.75
C ARG A 88 -9.19 -6.16 1.97
N LEU A 89 -9.60 -4.97 2.39
CA LEU A 89 -9.09 -4.35 3.60
C LEU A 89 -9.55 -5.14 4.82
N LYS A 90 -8.60 -5.56 5.67
CA LYS A 90 -8.91 -6.28 6.90
C LYS A 90 -9.34 -5.32 8.00
N VAL A 91 -10.64 -5.17 8.19
CA VAL A 91 -11.24 -4.42 9.30
C VAL A 91 -11.65 -5.35 10.44
N PRO A 92 -11.65 -4.89 11.70
CA PRO A 92 -12.28 -5.62 12.81
C PRO A 92 -13.75 -5.91 12.51
N ALA A 93 -14.26 -7.05 12.98
CA ALA A 93 -15.69 -7.39 12.85
C ALA A 93 -16.60 -6.37 13.58
N LYS A 94 -16.06 -5.66 14.56
CA LYS A 94 -16.70 -4.57 15.27
C LYS A 94 -15.66 -3.51 15.59
N LEU A 95 -15.94 -2.27 15.24
CA LEU A 95 -15.01 -1.17 15.48
C LEU A 95 -15.00 -0.76 16.96
N PRO A 96 -13.88 -0.24 17.48
CA PRO A 96 -13.80 0.22 18.86
C PRO A 96 -14.88 1.24 19.23
N SER A 97 -15.20 2.19 18.34
CA SER A 97 -16.28 3.17 18.56
C SER A 97 -17.65 2.51 18.66
N GLU A 98 -17.95 1.49 17.85
CA GLU A 98 -19.21 0.74 17.95
C GLU A 98 -19.30 -0.04 19.27
N ALA A 99 -18.20 -0.70 19.67
CA ALA A 99 -18.12 -1.42 20.94
C ALA A 99 -18.30 -0.48 22.14
N LEU A 100 -17.69 0.70 22.11
CA LEU A 100 -17.84 1.71 23.15
C LEU A 100 -19.27 2.26 23.22
N GLY A 101 -19.90 2.48 22.06
CA GLY A 101 -21.31 2.88 21.99
C GLY A 101 -22.23 1.85 22.66
N ASP A 102 -22.02 0.57 22.40
CA ASP A 102 -22.81 -0.51 23.02
C ASP A 102 -22.61 -0.59 24.53
N ILE A 103 -21.38 -0.38 25.02
CA ILE A 103 -21.11 -0.30 26.46
C ILE A 103 -21.91 0.85 27.07
N PHE A 104 -21.86 2.05 26.48
CA PHE A 104 -22.62 3.21 26.97
C PHE A 104 -24.13 2.97 26.99
N PHE A 105 -24.69 2.30 25.99
CA PHE A 105 -26.09 1.91 26.02
C PHE A 105 -26.41 0.90 27.11
N SER A 106 -25.54 -0.10 27.32
CA SER A 106 -25.72 -1.10 28.39
C SER A 106 -25.73 -0.43 29.77
N VAL A 107 -24.71 0.38 30.08
CA VAL A 107 -24.62 1.03 31.39
C VAL A 107 -25.71 2.11 31.58
N SER A 108 -26.17 2.75 30.51
CA SER A 108 -27.33 3.66 30.55
C SER A 108 -28.60 2.91 30.94
N ALA A 109 -28.79 1.67 30.45
CA ALA A 109 -29.93 0.84 30.82
C ALA A 109 -29.89 0.46 32.32
N ASP A 110 -28.70 0.13 32.84
CA ASP A 110 -28.49 -0.20 34.26
C ASP A 110 -28.76 0.99 35.19
N VAL A 111 -28.30 2.20 34.81
CA VAL A 111 -28.57 3.44 35.54
C VAL A 111 -30.05 3.85 35.46
N GLY A 112 -30.71 3.50 34.35
CA GLY A 112 -32.09 3.86 34.08
C GLY A 112 -32.25 5.22 33.40
N ARG A 113 -33.45 5.48 32.87
CA ARG A 113 -33.72 6.65 32.01
C ARG A 113 -34.01 7.95 32.76
N LYS A 114 -34.29 7.87 34.07
CA LYS A 114 -34.64 9.04 34.88
C LYS A 114 -33.41 9.86 35.29
N PRO A 115 -32.33 9.25 35.84
CA PRO A 115 -31.16 10.01 36.24
C PRO A 115 -30.51 10.73 35.05
N ILE A 116 -30.10 11.99 35.25
CA ILE A 116 -29.39 12.80 34.24
C ILE A 116 -28.16 12.04 33.71
N TYR A 117 -27.44 11.34 34.59
CA TYR A 117 -26.29 10.52 34.21
C TYR A 117 -26.66 9.41 33.21
N GLY A 118 -27.79 8.72 33.42
CA GLY A 118 -28.28 7.69 32.51
C GLY A 118 -28.68 8.25 31.14
N GLN A 119 -29.28 9.45 31.11
CA GLN A 119 -29.60 10.17 29.88
C GLN A 119 -28.33 10.60 29.13
N ALA A 120 -27.33 11.14 29.84
CA ALA A 120 -26.04 11.53 29.27
C ALA A 120 -25.29 10.34 28.66
N LEU A 121 -25.22 9.21 29.38
CA LEU A 121 -24.63 7.97 28.87
C LEU A 121 -25.30 7.51 27.57
N ARG A 122 -26.64 7.64 27.47
CA ARG A 122 -27.37 7.29 26.25
C ARG A 122 -27.01 8.19 25.07
N ILE A 123 -26.89 9.49 25.31
CA ILE A 123 -26.47 10.48 24.29
C ILE A 123 -25.04 10.17 23.82
N CYS A 124 -24.11 9.90 24.74
CA CYS A 124 -22.75 9.50 24.41
C CYS A 124 -22.69 8.16 23.64
N GLY A 125 -23.56 7.20 23.96
CA GLY A 125 -23.67 5.93 23.23
C GLY A 125 -24.09 6.12 21.78
N GLU A 126 -25.09 6.97 21.55
CA GLU A 126 -25.54 7.32 20.20
C GLU A 126 -24.44 8.03 19.40
N TYR A 127 -23.74 8.98 20.03
CA TYR A 127 -22.59 9.64 19.43
C TYR A 127 -21.50 8.65 18.98
N GLN A 128 -21.12 7.70 19.84
CA GLN A 128 -20.09 6.71 19.50
C GLN A 128 -20.52 5.77 18.37
N ARG A 129 -21.80 5.35 18.32
CA ARG A 129 -22.31 4.59 17.17
C ARG A 129 -22.25 5.38 15.87
N ARG A 130 -22.58 6.68 15.89
CA ARG A 130 -22.46 7.54 14.72
C ARG A 130 -21.01 7.68 14.26
N LEU A 131 -20.06 7.80 15.18
CA LEU A 131 -18.64 7.79 14.83
C LEU A 131 -18.24 6.47 14.15
N GLY A 132 -18.62 5.34 14.74
CA GLY A 132 -18.37 4.01 14.17
C GLY A 132 -18.90 3.87 12.74
N TYR A 133 -20.12 4.37 12.48
CA TYR A 133 -20.67 4.41 11.12
C TYR A 133 -19.79 5.19 10.13
N HIS A 134 -19.31 6.37 10.50
CA HIS A 134 -18.41 7.15 9.63
C HIS A 134 -17.03 6.51 9.49
N GLU A 135 -16.56 5.76 10.49
CA GLU A 135 -15.33 4.99 10.39
C GLU A 135 -15.45 3.85 9.37
N VAL A 136 -16.58 3.14 9.33
CA VAL A 136 -16.86 2.12 8.30
C VAL A 136 -16.80 2.76 6.92
N GLN A 137 -17.50 3.88 6.70
CA GLN A 137 -17.47 4.59 5.42
C GLN A 137 -16.06 5.06 5.03
N ARG A 138 -15.28 5.55 6.01
CA ARG A 138 -13.88 5.93 5.80
C ARG A 138 -13.05 4.73 5.36
N ASN A 139 -13.22 3.57 6.00
CA ASN A 139 -12.50 2.34 5.67
C ASN A 139 -12.84 1.85 4.25
N GLU A 140 -14.13 1.80 3.91
CA GLU A 140 -14.58 1.41 2.56
C GLU A 140 -14.05 2.35 1.47
N ALA A 141 -14.09 3.67 1.71
CA ALA A 141 -13.54 4.62 0.77
C ALA A 141 -12.01 4.49 0.63
N MET A 142 -11.31 4.22 1.74
CA MET A 142 -9.86 3.99 1.75
C MET A 142 -9.48 2.75 0.94
N GLU A 143 -10.22 1.65 1.13
CA GLU A 143 -10.06 0.42 0.35
C GLU A 143 -10.23 0.69 -1.14
N ASN A 144 -11.36 1.27 -1.54
CA ASN A 144 -11.74 1.39 -2.95
C ASN A 144 -10.94 2.44 -3.73
N HIS A 145 -10.57 3.56 -3.11
CA HIS A 145 -9.98 4.70 -3.82
C HIS A 145 -8.49 4.90 -3.57
N VAL A 146 -7.90 4.14 -2.66
CA VAL A 146 -6.47 4.24 -2.34
C VAL A 146 -5.80 2.88 -2.44
N LEU A 147 -6.24 1.91 -1.62
CA LEU A 147 -5.53 0.65 -1.47
C LEU A 147 -5.67 -0.25 -2.69
N LEU A 148 -6.88 -0.35 -3.25
CA LEU A 148 -7.13 -1.12 -4.46
C LEU A 148 -6.37 -0.58 -5.67
N VAL A 149 -6.24 0.74 -5.79
CA VAL A 149 -5.47 1.39 -6.86
C VAL A 149 -4.00 0.97 -6.81
N LEU A 150 -3.38 1.06 -5.62
CA LEU A 150 -1.99 0.66 -5.43
C LEU A 150 -1.81 -0.86 -5.59
N PHE A 151 -2.78 -1.65 -5.13
CA PHE A 151 -2.74 -3.10 -5.21
C PHE A 151 -2.83 -3.60 -6.66
N ASN A 152 -3.69 -2.99 -7.48
CA ASN A 152 -3.84 -3.37 -8.89
C ASN A 152 -2.53 -3.15 -9.68
N PHE A 153 -1.82 -2.05 -9.41
CA PHE A 153 -0.47 -1.86 -9.96
C PHE A 153 0.47 -3.01 -9.57
N LEU A 154 0.49 -3.40 -8.29
CA LEU A 154 1.34 -4.49 -7.81
C LEU A 154 0.97 -5.85 -8.43
N GLN A 155 -0.33 -6.13 -8.57
CA GLN A 155 -0.83 -7.42 -9.04
C GLN A 155 -0.74 -7.61 -10.55
N HIS A 156 -0.83 -6.53 -11.33
CA HIS A 156 -0.88 -6.61 -12.79
C HIS A 156 0.39 -6.02 -13.41
N GLU A 157 0.55 -4.70 -13.31
CA GLU A 157 1.60 -3.96 -14.00
C GLU A 157 3.00 -4.37 -13.53
N TRP A 158 3.21 -4.44 -12.22
CA TRP A 158 4.47 -4.88 -11.63
C TRP A 158 4.74 -6.37 -11.87
N ALA A 159 3.74 -7.23 -11.68
CA ALA A 159 3.89 -8.66 -11.89
C ALA A 159 4.25 -9.01 -13.35
N ASP A 160 3.69 -8.29 -14.32
CA ASP A 160 4.05 -8.46 -15.73
C ASP A 160 5.44 -7.91 -16.03
N LEU A 161 5.81 -6.75 -15.45
CA LEU A 161 7.15 -6.20 -15.59
C LEU A 161 8.23 -7.18 -15.06
N GLN A 162 7.97 -7.84 -13.93
CA GLN A 162 8.87 -8.85 -13.37
C GLN A 162 9.11 -10.02 -14.33
N LYS A 163 8.09 -10.45 -15.08
CA LYS A 163 8.24 -11.51 -16.10
C LYS A 163 9.14 -11.04 -17.24
N GLU A 164 8.97 -9.80 -17.69
CA GLU A 164 9.76 -9.23 -18.79
C GLU A 164 11.21 -8.95 -18.40
N LEU A 165 11.44 -8.53 -17.15
CA LEU A 165 12.77 -8.43 -16.55
C LEU A 165 13.49 -9.78 -16.48
N LYS A 166 12.75 -10.85 -16.13
CA LYS A 166 13.29 -12.20 -16.12
C LYS A 166 13.70 -12.65 -17.52
N LYS A 167 12.87 -12.42 -18.54
CA LYS A 167 13.21 -12.72 -19.95
C LYS A 167 14.44 -11.94 -20.42
N LEU A 168 14.56 -10.66 -20.07
CA LEU A 168 15.74 -9.86 -20.40
C LEU A 168 17.01 -10.46 -19.76
N THR A 169 16.91 -10.86 -18.50
CA THR A 169 18.02 -11.48 -17.76
C THR A 169 18.44 -12.80 -18.42
N GLU A 170 17.49 -13.66 -18.79
CA GLU A 170 17.75 -14.91 -19.48
C GLU A 170 18.42 -14.68 -20.85
N ALA A 171 17.87 -13.77 -21.66
CA ALA A 171 18.45 -13.40 -22.96
C ALA A 171 19.87 -12.84 -22.82
N ARG A 172 20.13 -11.98 -21.81
CA ARG A 172 21.47 -11.45 -21.53
C ARG A 172 22.45 -12.56 -21.20
N LEU A 173 22.06 -13.48 -20.31
CA LEU A 173 22.93 -14.59 -19.89
C LEU A 173 23.28 -15.53 -21.05
N ASP A 174 22.33 -15.80 -21.95
CA ASP A 174 22.58 -16.65 -23.11
C ASP A 174 23.47 -15.96 -24.15
N TYR A 175 23.27 -14.66 -24.38
CA TYR A 175 24.16 -13.86 -25.21
C TYR A 175 25.58 -13.79 -24.63
N ASP A 176 25.72 -13.49 -23.33
CA ASP A 176 27.03 -13.40 -22.65
C ASP A 176 27.79 -14.74 -22.74
N LYS A 177 27.10 -15.88 -22.54
CA LYS A 177 27.69 -17.23 -22.72
C LYS A 177 28.19 -17.44 -24.15
N ALA A 178 27.37 -17.12 -25.15
CA ALA A 178 27.71 -17.30 -26.55
C ALA A 178 28.88 -16.39 -26.99
N ARG A 179 28.85 -15.12 -26.57
CA ARG A 179 29.93 -14.14 -26.80
C ARG A 179 31.25 -14.62 -26.20
N ASN A 180 31.23 -15.08 -24.94
CA ASN A 180 32.43 -15.60 -24.28
C ASN A 180 32.96 -16.88 -24.93
N LYS A 181 32.08 -17.71 -25.50
CA LYS A 181 32.49 -18.89 -26.28
C LYS A 181 33.23 -18.46 -27.55
N ILE A 182 32.71 -17.49 -28.31
CA ILE A 182 33.39 -16.96 -29.51
C ILE A 182 34.76 -16.39 -29.17
N LYS A 183 34.88 -15.58 -28.11
CA LYS A 183 36.15 -14.98 -27.68
C LYS A 183 37.26 -16.00 -27.38
N ARG A 184 36.90 -17.25 -27.05
CA ARG A 184 37.84 -18.33 -26.74
C ARG A 184 38.27 -19.16 -27.96
N LEU A 185 37.65 -18.96 -29.11
CA LEU A 185 37.94 -19.69 -30.35
C LEU A 185 38.81 -18.82 -31.26
N GLU A 186 39.90 -19.37 -31.79
CA GLU A 186 40.76 -18.65 -32.76
C GLU A 186 40.07 -18.50 -34.12
N ASN A 187 39.34 -19.52 -34.58
CA ASN A 187 38.56 -19.52 -35.81
C ASN A 187 37.15 -20.07 -35.53
N PRO A 188 36.21 -19.25 -35.03
CA PRO A 188 34.85 -19.68 -34.76
C PRO A 188 34.10 -20.01 -36.07
N ASP A 189 33.43 -21.16 -36.10
CA ASP A 189 32.59 -21.55 -37.24
C ASP A 189 31.49 -20.52 -37.53
N ARG A 190 31.16 -20.36 -38.82
CA ARG A 190 30.10 -19.42 -39.27
C ARG A 190 28.77 -19.63 -38.54
N GLU A 191 28.42 -20.87 -38.24
CA GLU A 191 27.20 -21.21 -37.50
C GLU A 191 27.21 -20.67 -36.06
N VAL A 192 28.38 -20.72 -35.39
CA VAL A 192 28.54 -20.21 -34.01
C VAL A 192 28.42 -18.69 -34.00
N VAL A 193 28.99 -18.02 -34.99
CA VAL A 193 28.88 -16.56 -35.18
C VAL A 193 27.42 -16.17 -35.43
N GLU A 194 26.73 -16.83 -36.37
CA GLU A 194 25.34 -16.55 -36.69
C GLU A 194 24.40 -16.79 -35.49
N LYS A 195 24.62 -17.87 -34.74
CA LYS A 195 23.86 -18.16 -33.52
C LYS A 195 24.06 -17.08 -32.45
N THR A 196 25.29 -16.59 -32.29
CA THR A 196 25.59 -15.54 -31.32
C THR A 196 24.92 -14.22 -31.69
N GLU A 197 24.87 -13.86 -32.97
CA GLU A 197 24.15 -12.66 -33.41
C GLU A 197 22.63 -12.78 -33.29
N LYS A 198 22.06 -13.98 -33.46
CA LYS A 198 20.65 -14.21 -33.14
C LYS A 198 20.35 -13.96 -31.66
N LEU A 199 21.23 -14.41 -30.76
CA LEU A 199 21.09 -14.15 -29.32
C LEU A 199 21.27 -12.67 -28.96
N ARG A 200 22.21 -11.99 -29.63
CA ARG A 200 22.41 -10.53 -29.49
C ARG A 200 21.15 -9.76 -29.86
N LEU A 201 20.60 -10.04 -31.05
CA LEU A 201 19.38 -9.40 -31.54
C LEU A 201 18.18 -9.68 -30.62
N ALA A 202 18.03 -10.90 -30.11
CA ALA A 202 16.98 -11.23 -29.15
C ALA A 202 17.11 -10.44 -27.84
N TYR A 203 18.33 -10.28 -27.33
CA TYR A 203 18.59 -9.45 -26.15
C TYR A 203 18.30 -7.97 -26.42
N GLU A 204 18.78 -7.40 -27.53
CA GLU A 204 18.54 -6.00 -27.91
C GLU A 204 17.02 -5.72 -28.08
N GLN A 205 16.30 -6.62 -28.74
CA GLN A 205 14.83 -6.52 -28.90
C GLN A 205 14.11 -6.53 -27.55
N GLN A 206 14.49 -7.43 -26.64
CA GLN A 206 13.88 -7.49 -25.31
C GLN A 206 14.23 -6.26 -24.46
N LEU A 207 15.44 -5.72 -24.61
CA LEU A 207 15.86 -4.49 -23.94
C LEU A 207 15.02 -3.29 -24.37
N GLU A 208 14.85 -3.09 -25.68
CA GLU A 208 14.03 -2.00 -26.23
C GLU A 208 12.55 -2.15 -25.87
N PHE A 209 12.02 -3.38 -25.93
CA PHE A 209 10.68 -3.65 -25.46
C PHE A 209 10.49 -3.26 -23.99
N LEU A 210 11.45 -3.61 -23.13
CA LEU A 210 11.37 -3.29 -21.72
C LEU A 210 11.54 -1.79 -21.45
N ARG A 211 12.42 -1.09 -22.16
CA ARG A 211 12.54 0.38 -22.11
C ARG A 211 11.21 1.05 -22.39
N PHE A 212 10.55 0.62 -23.46
CA PHE A 212 9.24 1.13 -23.83
C PHE A 212 8.24 0.92 -22.69
N ARG A 213 8.12 -0.30 -22.16
CA ARG A 213 7.22 -0.62 -21.04
C ARG A 213 7.51 0.21 -19.78
N LEU A 214 8.78 0.36 -19.40
CA LEU A 214 9.18 1.17 -18.25
C LEU A 214 8.84 2.65 -18.45
N SER A 215 8.96 3.15 -19.68
CA SER A 215 8.60 4.53 -20.02
C SER A 215 7.09 4.78 -19.91
N GLU A 216 6.25 3.79 -20.28
CA GLU A 216 4.80 3.86 -20.14
C GLU A 216 4.36 3.91 -18.67
N LEU A 217 5.08 3.20 -17.79
CA LEU A 217 4.77 3.14 -16.35
C LEU A 217 4.94 4.49 -15.63
N LYS A 218 5.54 5.51 -16.25
CA LYS A 218 5.52 6.89 -15.73
C LYS A 218 4.09 7.41 -15.52
N GLY A 219 3.12 6.91 -16.29
CA GLY A 219 1.69 7.23 -16.12
C GLY A 219 1.08 6.71 -14.81
N VAL A 220 1.59 5.60 -14.27
CA VAL A 220 1.08 5.00 -13.02
C VAL A 220 1.18 5.97 -11.84
N GLN A 221 2.24 6.77 -11.79
CA GLN A 221 2.41 7.76 -10.71
C GLN A 221 1.34 8.85 -10.73
N GLN A 222 0.72 9.15 -11.88
CA GLN A 222 -0.42 10.07 -11.94
C GLN A 222 -1.66 9.45 -11.28
N THR A 223 -1.90 8.15 -11.50
CA THR A 223 -2.96 7.39 -10.83
C THR A 223 -2.69 7.29 -9.33
N HIS A 224 -1.45 7.02 -8.92
CA HIS A 224 -1.06 7.02 -7.50
C HIS A 224 -1.22 8.40 -6.86
N LEU A 225 -0.88 9.48 -7.57
CA LEU A 225 -1.13 10.84 -7.11
C LEU A 225 -2.63 11.11 -6.90
N ALA A 226 -3.50 10.61 -7.79
CA ALA A 226 -4.95 10.70 -7.60
C ALA A 226 -5.40 9.92 -6.35
N ALA A 227 -4.86 8.74 -6.12
CA ALA A 227 -5.10 7.97 -4.90
C ALA A 227 -4.65 8.72 -3.62
N LEU A 228 -3.50 9.39 -3.65
CA LEU A 228 -3.03 10.22 -2.52
C LEU A 228 -3.94 11.45 -2.29
N LYS A 229 -4.46 12.07 -3.35
CA LYS A 229 -5.48 13.13 -3.22
C LYS A 229 -6.77 12.57 -2.60
N ALA A 230 -7.19 11.38 -3.02
CA ALA A 230 -8.34 10.70 -2.44
C ALA A 230 -8.12 10.39 -0.95
N PHE A 231 -6.94 9.90 -0.57
CA PHE A 231 -6.56 9.63 0.82
C PHE A 231 -6.80 10.83 1.74
N VAL A 232 -6.34 12.02 1.34
CA VAL A 232 -6.55 13.24 2.11
C VAL A 232 -8.04 13.61 2.16
N ASN A 233 -8.71 13.60 1.02
CA ASN A 233 -10.13 13.97 0.93
C ASN A 233 -11.04 13.05 1.75
N ILE A 234 -10.76 11.74 1.80
CA ILE A 234 -11.49 10.76 2.59
C ILE A 234 -11.37 11.10 4.08
N GLN A 235 -10.17 11.40 4.54
CA GLN A 235 -9.94 11.78 5.93
C GLN A 235 -10.58 13.12 6.28
N THR A 236 -10.48 14.13 5.40
CA THR A 236 -11.16 15.41 5.60
C THR A 236 -12.66 15.21 5.78
N LYS A 237 -13.30 14.44 4.90
CA LYS A 237 -14.74 14.13 5.02
C LYS A 237 -15.07 13.45 6.35
N TYR A 238 -14.29 12.44 6.74
CA TYR A 238 -14.46 11.74 8.01
C TYR A 238 -14.37 12.70 9.20
N PHE A 239 -13.26 13.45 9.33
CA PHE A 239 -13.05 14.36 10.46
C PHE A 239 -14.08 15.49 10.51
N THR A 240 -14.52 16.02 9.35
CA THR A 240 -15.61 17.01 9.32
C THR A 240 -16.91 16.43 9.87
N LYS A 241 -17.27 15.19 9.49
CA LYS A 241 -18.47 14.54 10.05
C LYS A 241 -18.34 14.31 11.55
N CYS A 242 -17.18 13.83 12.02
CA CYS A 242 -16.94 13.64 13.46
C CYS A 242 -17.07 14.95 14.23
N LYS A 243 -16.52 16.05 13.70
CA LYS A 243 -16.62 17.39 14.31
C LYS A 243 -18.09 17.81 14.47
N ILE A 244 -18.87 17.74 13.39
CA ILE A 244 -20.30 18.12 13.41
C ILE A 244 -21.05 17.31 14.48
N HIS A 245 -20.89 15.98 14.49
CA HIS A 245 -21.55 15.13 15.49
C HIS A 245 -21.10 15.43 16.92
N SER A 246 -19.83 15.80 17.11
CA SER A 246 -19.30 16.16 18.43
C SER A 246 -19.90 17.47 18.95
N GLU A 247 -20.04 18.48 18.09
CA GLU A 247 -20.64 19.78 18.44
C GLU A 247 -22.14 19.63 18.75
N GLU A 248 -22.88 18.87 17.94
CA GLU A 248 -24.29 18.55 18.20
C GLU A 248 -24.47 17.82 19.54
N THR A 249 -23.61 16.84 19.82
CA THR A 249 -23.68 16.05 21.06
C THR A 249 -23.34 16.90 22.28
N ALA A 250 -22.33 17.77 22.18
CA ALA A 250 -21.97 18.69 23.27
C ALA A 250 -23.14 19.61 23.64
N ALA A 251 -23.80 20.21 22.64
CA ALA A 251 -24.97 21.06 22.85
C ALA A 251 -26.15 20.29 23.51
N LEU A 252 -26.37 19.02 23.13
CA LEU A 252 -27.39 18.18 23.77
C LEU A 252 -27.07 17.90 25.25
N LEU A 253 -25.79 17.69 25.59
CA LEU A 253 -25.37 17.45 26.96
C LEU A 253 -25.52 18.71 27.84
N GLU A 254 -25.24 19.90 27.31
CA GLU A 254 -25.43 21.17 28.03
C GLU A 254 -26.90 21.46 28.38
N GLN A 255 -27.84 20.94 27.59
CA GLN A 255 -29.27 21.06 27.85
C GLN A 255 -29.78 20.08 28.93
N LEU A 256 -28.97 19.12 29.37
CA LEU A 256 -29.37 18.19 30.43
C LEU A 256 -29.35 18.89 31.79
N GLY A 257 -30.47 18.79 32.53
CA GLY A 257 -30.59 19.34 33.89
C GLY A 257 -30.98 20.82 33.98
N THR A 258 -31.06 21.55 32.86
CA THR A 258 -31.52 22.95 32.84
C THR A 258 -33.05 23.09 32.84
N ASN A 259 -33.79 21.98 32.73
CA ASN A 259 -35.25 21.93 32.63
C ASN A 259 -35.94 21.35 33.89
N GLU A 260 -35.30 21.29 35.06
CA GLU A 260 -36.04 20.93 36.28
C GLU A 260 -37.06 22.04 36.63
N PRO A 261 -38.38 21.77 36.63
CA PRO A 261 -39.33 22.73 37.17
C PRO A 261 -39.03 22.87 38.66
N LYS A 262 -38.81 24.11 39.11
CA LYS A 262 -38.75 24.45 40.54
C LYS A 262 -39.90 23.73 41.23
N SER A 263 -39.60 22.75 42.09
CA SER A 263 -40.61 22.10 42.90
C SER A 263 -41.39 23.19 43.63
N SER A 264 -42.67 23.33 43.32
CA SER A 264 -43.57 24.18 44.09
C SER A 264 -43.69 23.54 45.48
N THR A 265 -42.85 23.98 46.41
CA THR A 265 -43.10 23.79 47.84
C THR A 265 -44.26 24.72 48.20
N ALA A 266 -45.45 24.12 48.25
CA ALA A 266 -46.58 24.62 49.03
C ALA A 266 -46.37 24.32 50.51
#